data_AF-A0A427MXN7-F1
#
_entry.id   AF-A0A427MXN7-F1
#
_cell.length_a   1.000
_cell.length_b   1.000
_cell.length_c   1.000
_cell.angle_alpha   90.00
_cell.angle_beta   90.00
_cell.angle_gamma   90.00
#
_symmetry.space_group_name_H-M   'P 1'
#
loop_
_entity.id
_entity.type
_entity.pdbx_description
1 polymer ?
#
loop_
_entity_poly.entity_id
_entity_poly.type
_entity_poly.pdbx_seq_one_letter_code
_entity_poly.pdbx_strand_id
1 'polypeptide(L)' 'MVLDRYTVPRLIREQAFIDREKYLKWYEESVENPDKFWGKHGKRIDWFKPYTKVKNTSFTGK' A
#
# COMPACT_ATOMS: atom_id res chain seq x y z
N MET A 1 -12.08 28.29 -6.55
CA MET A 1 -11.65 27.17 -7.41
C MET A 1 -12.40 25.93 -7.01
N VAL A 2 -13.42 25.55 -7.77
CA VAL A 2 -13.99 24.20 -7.64
C VAL A 2 -12.98 23.28 -8.30
N LEU A 3 -12.32 22.42 -7.53
CA LEU A 3 -11.60 21.29 -8.12
C LEU A 3 -12.68 20.41 -8.75
N ASP A 4 -12.92 20.55 -10.05
CA ASP A 4 -13.74 19.59 -10.79
C ASP A 4 -13.09 18.23 -10.63
N ARG A 5 -13.67 17.40 -9.75
CA ARG A 5 -13.15 16.07 -9.49
C ARG A 5 -13.48 15.22 -10.70
N TYR A 6 -12.46 14.92 -11.51
CA TYR A 6 -12.58 13.96 -12.59
C TYR A 6 -12.92 12.59 -12.03
N THR A 7 -14.09 12.07 -12.41
CA THR A 7 -14.48 10.71 -12.02
C THR A 7 -13.60 9.69 -12.74
N VAL A 8 -13.31 8.58 -12.06
CA VAL A 8 -12.54 7.48 -12.67
C VAL A 8 -13.35 6.89 -13.82
N PRO A 9 -12.81 6.86 -15.06
CA PRO A 9 -13.51 6.30 -16.22
C PRO A 9 -13.93 4.85 -15.98
N ARG A 10 -15.07 4.44 -16.55
CA ARG A 10 -15.67 3.11 -16.35
C ARG A 10 -14.68 1.97 -16.60
N LEU A 11 -13.98 2.01 -17.73
CA LEU A 11 -13.01 0.97 -18.12
C LEU A 11 -11.89 0.81 -17.08
N ILE A 12 -11.39 1.93 -16.54
CA ILE A 12 -10.36 1.91 -15.49
C ILE A 12 -10.95 1.34 -14.19
N ARG A 13 -12.16 1.76 -13.81
CA ARG A 13 -12.82 1.29 -12.60
C ARG A 13 -13.05 -0.23 -12.60
N GLU A 14 -13.36 -0.80 -13.76
CA GLU A 14 -13.61 -2.24 -13.94
C GLU A 14 -12.32 -3.07 -13.97
N GLN A 15 -11.21 -2.50 -14.42
CA GLN A 15 -9.93 -3.21 -14.60
C GLN A 15 -8.91 -2.97 -13.49
N ALA A 16 -9.12 -1.96 -12.64
CA ALA A 16 -8.19 -1.63 -11.57
C ALA A 16 -8.12 -2.74 -10.51
N PHE A 17 -6.91 -3.01 -10.03
CA PHE A 17 -6.67 -4.03 -9.00
C PHE A 17 -7.18 -3.64 -7.60
N ILE A 18 -7.40 -2.34 -7.39
CA ILE A 18 -7.98 -1.78 -6.17
C ILE A 18 -8.95 -0.64 -6.51
N ASP A 19 -9.95 -0.47 -5.66
CA ASP A 19 -10.86 0.67 -5.69
C ASP A 19 -10.56 1.63 -4.51
N ARG A 20 -11.42 2.62 -4.32
CA ARG A 20 -11.28 3.62 -3.26
C ARG A 20 -11.33 3.00 -1.86
N GLU A 21 -12.27 2.09 -1.62
CA GLU A 21 -12.47 1.50 -0.30
C GLU A 21 -11.26 0.63 0.08
N LYS A 22 -10.81 -0.20 -0.86
CA LYS A 22 -9.63 -1.04 -0.69
C LYS A 22 -8.37 -0.18 -0.52
N TYR A 23 -8.22 0.91 -1.27
CA TYR A 23 -7.11 1.86 -1.07
C TYR A 23 -7.09 2.41 0.36
N LEU A 24 -8.23 2.93 0.85
CA LEU A 24 -8.29 3.53 2.18
C LEU A 24 -7.92 2.54 3.27
N LYS A 25 -8.50 1.32 3.21
CA LYS A 25 -8.21 0.25 4.15
C LYS A 25 -6.75 -0.19 4.09
N TRP A 26 -6.20 -0.38 2.89
CA TRP A 26 -4.80 -0.80 2.73
C TRP A 26 -3.84 0.29 3.18
N TYR A 27 -4.17 1.56 2.92
CA TYR A 27 -3.37 2.70 3.38
C TYR A 27 -3.33 2.74 4.90
N GLU A 28 -4.48 2.68 5.57
CA GLU A 28 -4.60 2.60 7.02
C GLU A 28 -3.76 1.44 7.58
N GLU A 29 -3.95 0.21 7.07
CA GLU A 29 -3.19 -0.96 7.53
C GLU A 29 -1.67 -0.81 7.28
N SER A 30 -1.27 -0.19 6.17
CA SER A 30 0.15 0.02 5.82
C SER A 30 0.87 0.97 6.76
N VAL A 31 0.13 1.92 7.35
CA VAL A 31 0.65 2.93 8.27
C VAL A 31 0.59 2.45 9.70
N GLU A 32 -0.55 1.90 10.12
CA GLU A 32 -0.77 1.46 11.51
C GLU A 32 -0.04 0.16 11.84
N ASN A 33 0.01 -0.79 10.89
CA ASN A 33 0.59 -2.12 11.07
C ASN A 33 1.59 -2.46 9.95
N PRO A 34 2.69 -1.70 9.81
CA PRO A 34 3.58 -1.78 8.65
C PRO A 34 4.26 -3.16 8.52
N ASP A 35 4.66 -3.80 9.62
CA ASP A 35 5.31 -5.12 9.56
C ASP A 35 4.36 -6.19 9.01
N LYS A 36 3.06 -6.11 9.35
CA LYS A 36 2.04 -7.04 8.85
C LYS A 36 1.74 -6.77 7.38
N PHE A 37 1.46 -5.51 7.03
CA PHE A 37 1.09 -5.13 5.66
C PHE A 37 2.24 -5.40 4.68
N TRP A 38 3.40 -4.79 4.93
CA TRP A 38 4.56 -4.94 4.05
C TRP A 38 5.16 -6.34 4.13
N GLY A 39 5.01 -7.05 5.27
CA GLY A 39 5.40 -8.45 5.39
C GLY A 39 4.59 -9.38 4.50
N LYS A 40 3.30 -9.10 4.28
CA LYS A 40 2.47 -9.79 3.29
C LYS A 40 2.86 -9.40 1.86
N HIS A 41 2.98 -8.11 1.58
CA HIS A 41 3.22 -7.60 0.22
C HIS A 41 4.64 -7.88 -0.28
N GLY A 42 5.64 -8.00 0.60
CA GLY A 42 7.01 -8.33 0.24
C GLY A 42 7.22 -9.76 -0.27
N LYS A 43 6.25 -10.66 -0.02
CA LYS A 43 6.25 -12.05 -0.53
C LYS A 43 5.93 -12.17 -2.02
N ARG A 44 5.57 -11.07 -2.69
CA ARG A 44 5.41 -11.04 -4.16
C ARG A 44 6.74 -11.12 -4.92
N ILE A 45 7.85 -10.96 -4.20
CA ILE A 45 9.20 -11.06 -4.73
C ILE A 45 9.73 -12.44 -4.33
N ASP A 46 10.39 -13.12 -5.26
CA ASP A 46 11.08 -14.36 -4.96
C ASP A 46 12.40 -14.07 -4.25
N TRP A 47 12.44 -14.43 -2.97
CA TRP A 47 13.63 -14.27 -2.14
C TRP A 47 14.42 -15.57 -2.12
N PHE A 48 15.72 -15.50 -2.41
CA PHE A 48 16.62 -16.64 -2.18
C PHE A 48 16.66 -17.07 -0.71
N LYS A 49 16.51 -16.11 0.21
CA LYS A 49 16.35 -16.35 1.65
C LYS A 49 15.23 -15.45 2.20
N PRO A 50 14.21 -15.98 2.88
CA PRO A 50 13.15 -15.18 3.48
C PRO A 50 13.70 -14.17 4.49
N TYR A 51 13.20 -12.93 4.44
CA TYR A 51 13.47 -11.93 5.47
C TYR A 51 12.70 -12.23 6.75
N THR A 52 13.23 -11.81 7.89
CA THR A 52 12.58 -11.96 9.21
C THR A 52 12.16 -10.62 9.83
N LYS A 53 12.72 -9.51 9.36
CA LYS A 53 12.36 -8.16 9.79
C LYS A 53 11.87 -7.35 8.60
N VAL A 54 10.73 -6.67 8.75
CA VAL A 54 10.11 -5.90 7.68
C VAL A 54 10.49 -4.43 7.76
N LYS A 55 10.16 -3.73 8.87
CA LYS A 55 10.51 -2.31 9.06
C LYS A 55 11.56 -2.13 10.15
N ASN A 56 12.56 -1.28 9.89
CA ASN A 56 13.58 -0.88 10.87
C ASN A 56 14.12 0.52 10.57
N THR A 57 13.25 1.52 10.64
CA THR A 57 13.56 2.91 10.25
C THR A 57 13.46 3.85 11.45
N SER A 58 14.35 4.83 11.55
CA SER A 58 14.26 5.93 12.53
C SER A 58 14.59 7.27 11.88
N PHE A 59 13.91 8.33 12.33
CA PHE A 59 14.22 9.71 11.96
C PHE A 59 15.03 10.45 13.02
N THR A 60 15.45 9.77 14.08
CA THR A 60 16.23 10.36 15.20
C THR A 60 17.73 10.43 14.92
N GLY A 61 18.13 10.37 13.66
CA GLY A 61 19.54 10.58 13.28
C GLY A 61 19.99 11.98 13.67
N LYS A 62 21.24 12.11 14.14
CA LYS A 62 21.86 13.39 14.46
C LYS A 62 22.33 14.10 13.20
#